data_AF-A0AA85J652-F1
#
_entry.id   AF-A0AA85J652-F1
#
_cell.length_a   1.000
_cell.length_b   1.000
_cell.length_c   1.000
_cell.angle_alpha   90.00
_cell.angle_beta   90.00
_cell.angle_gamma   90.00
#
_symmetry.space_group_name_H-M   'P 1'
#
loop_
_entity.id
_entity.type
_entity.pdbx_description
1 polymer ?
#
loop_
_entity_poly.entity_id
_entity_poly.type
_entity_poly.pdbx_seq_one_letter_code
_entity_poly.pdbx_strand_id
1 'polypeptide(L)'
;MQGFYVQPGIFSRVTAGLHTTPNVMAEPLKKKKRVDPAVEQQRIGRKIRKIEKEIKRLSRFDRRLKPIEEIEGDRQLMKELKSRQRSPIDVSENEVDQRIGIWKCWTRYQREVTHRENRLYRSVLAAQQKALKCLYETSPNLYKEAIQPYAELLTVGESTGSQKGEKGLAMNLTLTGPYIGAPKLHRELIESTGEYDPPDGEHCDTTPKLTYDFELDSQFLAEPKKKKFTLPNK
;
A
#
# COMPACT_ATOMS: atom_id res chain seq x y z
N MET A 1 49.71 8.88 -83.49
CA MET A 1 48.86 8.06 -84.38
C MET A 1 47.50 7.92 -83.75
N GLN A 2 46.49 8.52 -84.38
CA GLN A 2 45.12 8.64 -83.87
C GLN A 2 44.27 7.56 -84.57
N GLY A 3 43.78 6.58 -83.81
CA GLY A 3 42.87 5.55 -84.31
C GLY A 3 41.42 5.96 -84.07
N PHE A 4 40.70 6.17 -85.17
CA PHE A 4 39.28 6.51 -85.25
C PHE A 4 38.40 5.25 -85.33
N TYR A 5 37.26 5.27 -84.62
CA TYR A 5 35.89 4.86 -85.07
C TYR A 5 35.65 3.34 -85.38
N VAL A 6 34.52 2.63 -85.16
CA VAL A 6 33.05 2.87 -85.13
C VAL A 6 32.36 1.68 -84.39
N GLN A 7 31.59 1.90 -83.32
CA GLN A 7 30.11 1.70 -83.10
C GLN A 7 29.40 0.37 -83.51
N PRO A 8 28.08 0.19 -83.23
CA PRO A 8 27.52 -0.38 -82.01
C PRO A 8 26.58 -1.58 -82.28
N GLY A 9 26.14 -2.29 -81.26
CA GLY A 9 25.16 -3.37 -81.42
C GLY A 9 24.21 -3.46 -80.23
N ILE A 10 23.21 -2.59 -80.22
CA ILE A 10 22.03 -2.70 -79.36
C ILE A 10 21.27 -3.96 -79.79
N PHE A 11 21.22 -4.97 -78.92
CA PHE A 11 20.05 -5.84 -78.83
C PHE A 11 19.43 -5.64 -77.45
N SER A 12 18.50 -4.70 -77.40
CA SER A 12 17.41 -4.74 -76.43
C SER A 12 16.61 -6.02 -76.66
N ARG A 13 16.68 -6.98 -75.74
CA ARG A 13 15.51 -7.80 -75.42
C ARG A 13 15.43 -8.00 -73.91
N VAL A 14 14.42 -7.35 -73.36
CA VAL A 14 13.80 -7.58 -72.08
C VAL A 14 13.62 -9.10 -71.86
N THR A 15 14.29 -9.65 -70.87
CA THR A 15 13.78 -10.78 -70.07
C THR A 15 14.13 -10.52 -68.62
N ALA A 16 13.12 -10.02 -67.91
CA ALA A 16 12.87 -10.08 -66.49
C ALA A 16 13.87 -10.89 -65.62
N GLY A 17 14.56 -10.20 -64.72
CA GLY A 17 14.37 -10.43 -63.28
C GLY A 17 14.67 -11.82 -62.69
N LEU A 18 15.60 -12.61 -63.23
CA LEU A 18 16.11 -13.80 -62.53
C LEU A 18 17.57 -13.58 -62.11
N HIS A 19 17.75 -13.20 -60.85
CA HIS A 19 19.05 -13.17 -60.18
C HIS A 19 19.27 -14.54 -59.53
N THR A 20 20.10 -15.41 -60.12
CA THR A 20 20.51 -16.67 -59.48
C THR A 20 21.81 -16.45 -58.70
N THR A 21 21.77 -16.57 -57.37
CA THR A 21 22.99 -16.54 -56.54
C THR A 21 23.78 -17.85 -56.70
N PRO A 22 25.12 -17.81 -56.69
CA PRO A 22 25.93 -19.02 -56.73
C PRO A 22 25.67 -19.87 -55.49
N ASN A 23 25.50 -21.18 -55.69
CA ASN A 23 25.21 -22.14 -54.62
C ASN A 23 26.49 -22.36 -53.80
N VAL A 24 26.68 -21.59 -52.72
CA VAL A 24 27.81 -21.77 -51.80
C VAL A 24 27.53 -23.02 -50.97
N MET A 25 28.22 -24.13 -51.28
CA MET A 25 28.24 -25.33 -50.46
C MET A 25 29.02 -25.06 -49.17
N ALA A 26 28.48 -24.21 -48.30
CA ALA A 26 29.05 -23.97 -46.98
C ALA A 26 28.98 -25.28 -46.17
N GLU A 27 30.12 -25.77 -45.69
CA GLU A 27 30.16 -26.90 -44.75
C GLU A 27 29.24 -26.59 -43.56
N PRO A 28 28.40 -27.54 -43.13
CA PRO A 28 27.44 -27.29 -42.06
C PRO A 28 28.16 -26.81 -40.80
N LEU A 29 27.71 -25.67 -40.27
CA LEU A 29 28.29 -25.01 -39.11
C LEU A 29 28.43 -26.00 -37.95
N LYS A 30 29.64 -26.12 -37.36
CA LYS A 30 29.89 -27.02 -36.23
C LYS A 30 28.84 -26.81 -35.14
N LYS A 31 28.17 -27.89 -34.72
CA LYS A 31 27.17 -27.85 -33.64
C LYS A 31 27.80 -27.22 -32.40
N LYS A 32 27.11 -26.25 -31.80
CA LYS A 32 27.54 -25.64 -30.54
C LYS A 32 27.67 -26.75 -29.49
N LYS A 33 28.82 -26.82 -28.81
CA LYS A 33 29.04 -27.78 -27.73
C LYS A 33 28.03 -27.52 -26.61
N ARG A 34 27.37 -28.58 -26.14
CA ARG A 34 26.51 -28.52 -24.95
C ARG A 34 27.40 -28.11 -23.77
N VAL A 35 26.94 -27.14 -22.98
CA VAL A 35 27.65 -26.69 -21.78
C VAL A 35 27.66 -27.84 -20.78
N ASP A 36 28.79 -28.05 -20.11
CA ASP A 36 28.93 -29.09 -19.09
C ASP A 36 27.89 -28.89 -17.98
N PRO A 37 27.22 -29.97 -17.53
CA PRO A 37 26.15 -29.87 -16.54
C PRO A 37 26.63 -29.23 -15.22
N ALA A 38 27.88 -29.47 -14.82
CA ALA A 38 28.48 -28.87 -13.64
C ALA A 38 28.64 -27.34 -13.75
N VAL A 39 28.98 -26.83 -14.94
CA VAL A 39 29.13 -25.39 -15.19
C VAL A 39 27.76 -24.70 -15.17
N GLU A 40 26.71 -25.36 -15.69
CA GLU A 40 25.35 -24.83 -15.65
C GLU A 40 24.79 -24.80 -14.21
N GLN A 41 25.01 -25.87 -13.43
CA GLN A 41 24.66 -25.90 -12.00
C GLN A 41 25.38 -24.81 -11.21
N GLN A 42 26.66 -24.55 -11.48
CA GLN A 42 27.41 -23.47 -10.82
C GLN A 42 26.84 -22.09 -11.18
N ARG A 43 26.41 -21.88 -12.44
CA ARG A 43 25.75 -20.63 -12.87
C ARG A 43 24.41 -20.44 -12.16
N ILE A 44 23.61 -21.49 -12.06
CA ILE A 44 22.32 -21.48 -11.35
C ILE A 44 22.56 -21.19 -9.86
N GLY A 45 23.50 -21.87 -9.21
CA GLY A 45 23.83 -21.64 -7.79
C GLY A 45 24.32 -20.22 -7.50
N ARG A 46 25.09 -19.61 -8.40
CA ARG A 46 25.49 -18.19 -8.30
C ARG A 46 24.29 -17.25 -8.39
N LYS A 47 23.32 -17.52 -9.28
CA LYS A 47 22.09 -16.74 -9.40
C LYS A 47 21.20 -16.87 -8.15
N ILE A 48 21.01 -18.09 -7.66
CA ILE A 48 20.24 -18.36 -6.43
C ILE A 48 20.82 -17.59 -5.25
N ARG A 49 22.14 -17.69 -5.01
CA ARG A 49 22.80 -16.97 -3.89
C ARG A 49 22.66 -15.45 -4.00
N LYS A 50 22.67 -14.89 -5.21
CA LYS A 50 22.45 -13.46 -5.43
C LYS A 50 21.01 -13.07 -5.10
N ILE A 51 20.04 -13.84 -5.59
CA ILE A 51 18.62 -13.64 -5.32
C ILE A 51 18.34 -13.77 -3.81
N GLU A 52 18.88 -14.77 -3.13
CA GLU A 52 18.73 -14.95 -1.68
C GLU A 52 19.31 -13.78 -0.87
N LYS A 53 20.47 -13.25 -1.27
CA LYS A 53 21.06 -12.07 -0.62
C LYS A 53 20.16 -10.85 -0.79
N GLU A 54 19.59 -10.66 -1.98
CA GLU A 54 18.70 -9.54 -2.26
C GLU A 54 17.36 -9.68 -1.52
N ILE A 55 16.77 -10.88 -1.49
CA ILE A 55 15.59 -11.17 -0.65
C ILE A 55 15.88 -10.86 0.82
N LYS A 56 17.05 -11.25 1.34
CA LYS A 56 17.46 -10.91 2.72
C LYS A 56 17.64 -9.40 2.92
N ARG A 57 18.10 -8.66 1.90
CA ARG A 57 18.21 -7.19 1.94
C ARG A 57 16.82 -6.56 1.97
N LEU A 58 15.95 -6.94 1.05
CA LEU A 58 14.58 -6.43 0.93
C LEU A 58 13.72 -6.77 2.16
N SER A 59 13.85 -7.98 2.69
CA SER A 59 13.16 -8.41 3.92
C SER A 59 13.52 -7.57 5.16
N ARG A 60 14.69 -6.91 5.17
CA ARG A 60 15.04 -5.95 6.25
C ARG A 60 14.33 -4.62 6.11
N PHE A 61 14.06 -4.17 4.88
CA PHE A 61 13.37 -2.92 4.60
C PHE A 61 11.84 -3.03 4.78
N ASP A 62 11.27 -4.22 4.51
CA ASP A 62 9.84 -4.52 4.74
C ASP A 62 9.39 -4.30 6.20
N ARG A 63 10.35 -4.27 7.14
CA ARG A 63 10.10 -3.98 8.57
C ARG A 63 10.03 -2.50 8.91
N ARG A 64 10.31 -1.59 7.97
CA ARG A 64 10.23 -0.15 8.23
C ARG A 64 8.78 0.29 8.07
N LEU A 65 8.20 0.74 9.18
CA LEU A 65 6.87 1.32 9.19
C LEU A 65 6.87 2.62 8.37
N LYS A 66 5.74 2.92 7.72
CA LYS A 66 5.53 4.23 7.12
C LYS A 66 5.52 5.28 8.23
N PRO A 67 6.16 6.44 8.02
CA PRO A 67 6.07 7.56 8.96
C PRO A 67 4.61 7.98 9.13
N ILE A 68 4.26 8.40 10.35
CA ILE A 68 2.93 8.91 10.69
C ILE A 68 3.01 10.43 10.74
N GLU A 69 2.44 11.10 9.74
CA GLU A 69 2.57 12.54 9.53
C GLU A 69 2.10 13.36 10.76
N GLU A 70 1.01 12.93 11.41
CA GLU A 70 0.44 13.61 12.59
C GLU A 70 1.37 13.57 13.82
N ILE A 71 2.20 12.53 13.94
CA ILE A 71 3.09 12.34 15.09
C ILE A 71 4.44 13.02 14.86
N GLU A 72 5.01 12.88 13.67
CA GLU A 72 6.33 13.44 13.35
C GLU A 72 6.30 14.95 13.14
N GLY A 73 5.15 15.49 12.72
CA GLY A 73 4.97 16.90 12.40
C GLY A 73 5.71 17.34 11.14
N ASP A 74 5.39 18.52 10.64
CA ASP A 74 6.05 19.05 9.44
C ASP A 74 7.47 19.57 9.78
N ARG A 75 8.46 18.97 9.12
CA ARG A 75 9.87 19.35 9.21
C ARG A 75 10.14 20.80 8.80
N GLN A 76 9.34 21.36 7.90
CA GLN A 76 9.48 22.77 7.50
C GLN A 76 9.05 23.69 8.63
N LEU A 77 7.89 23.43 9.24
CA LEU A 77 7.41 24.20 10.40
C LEU A 77 8.37 24.15 11.59
N MET A 78 9.01 23.01 11.84
CA MET A 78 10.00 22.88 12.92
C MET A 78 11.24 23.78 12.70
N LYS A 79 11.66 24.00 11.45
CA LYS A 79 12.76 24.93 11.13
C LYS A 79 12.36 26.39 11.30
N GLU A 80 11.12 26.70 10.93
CA GLU A 80 10.55 28.06 10.98
C GLU A 80 9.93 28.41 12.34
N LEU A 81 10.04 27.54 13.34
CA LEU A 81 9.38 27.72 14.63
C LEU A 81 9.68 29.08 15.25
N LYS A 82 10.94 29.53 15.19
CA LYS A 82 11.37 30.82 15.74
C LYS A 82 10.73 32.02 15.05
N SER A 83 10.49 31.96 13.74
CA SER A 83 9.89 33.06 12.98
C SER A 83 8.37 33.05 13.06
N ARG A 84 7.75 31.87 13.27
CA ARG A 84 6.29 31.70 13.39
C ARG A 84 5.78 31.73 14.83
N GLN A 85 6.66 31.81 15.82
CA GLN A 85 6.27 31.82 17.23
C GLN A 85 5.51 33.11 17.57
N ARG A 86 4.33 32.98 18.17
CA ARG A 86 3.60 34.11 18.75
C ARG A 86 4.35 34.58 20.00
N SER A 87 4.43 35.90 20.19
CA SER A 87 5.00 36.48 21.42
C SER A 87 4.27 35.95 22.65
N PRO A 88 4.98 35.65 23.75
CA PRO A 88 4.33 35.22 24.98
C PRO A 88 3.36 36.29 25.48
N ILE A 89 2.21 35.85 25.97
CA ILE A 89 1.20 36.72 26.57
C ILE A 89 1.36 36.62 28.08
N ASP A 90 1.60 37.74 28.74
CA ASP A 90 1.62 37.82 30.20
C ASP A 90 0.18 37.75 30.71
N VAL A 91 -0.11 36.70 31.48
CA VAL A 91 -1.43 36.44 32.04
C VAL A 91 -1.48 37.06 33.45
N SER A 92 -2.54 37.81 33.74
CA SER A 92 -2.75 38.40 35.08
C SER A 92 -2.92 37.31 36.15
N GLU A 93 -2.42 37.54 37.37
CA GLU A 93 -2.57 36.61 38.49
C GLU A 93 -4.03 36.20 38.73
N ASN A 94 -4.96 37.16 38.63
CA ASN A 94 -6.40 36.91 38.75
C ASN A 94 -6.92 35.89 37.71
N GLU A 95 -6.41 35.95 36.47
CA GLU A 95 -6.80 35.03 35.41
C GLU A 95 -6.19 33.64 35.63
N VAL A 96 -4.96 33.56 36.13
CA VAL A 96 -4.32 32.30 36.53
C VAL A 96 -5.15 31.61 37.61
N ASP A 97 -5.57 32.33 38.65
CA ASP A 97 -6.40 31.79 39.73
C ASP A 97 -7.76 31.30 39.23
N GLN A 98 -8.41 32.05 38.33
CA GLN A 98 -9.66 31.63 37.69
C GLN A 98 -9.48 30.32 36.91
N ARG A 99 -8.42 30.21 36.11
CA ARG A 99 -8.10 28.98 35.37
C ARG A 99 -7.91 27.81 36.34
N ILE A 100 -7.15 27.99 37.42
CA ILE A 100 -6.94 26.96 38.44
C ILE A 100 -8.28 26.52 39.07
N GLY A 101 -9.18 27.46 39.36
CA GLY A 101 -10.53 27.17 39.84
C GLY A 101 -11.30 26.27 38.88
N ILE A 102 -11.32 26.63 37.59
CA ILE A 102 -11.99 25.85 36.53
C ILE A 102 -11.38 24.44 36.44
N TRP A 103 -10.06 24.31 36.46
CA TRP A 103 -9.39 23.01 36.42
C TRP A 103 -9.74 22.13 37.62
N LYS A 104 -9.83 22.70 38.83
CA LYS A 104 -10.28 21.97 40.03
C LYS A 104 -11.73 21.52 39.90
N CYS A 105 -12.61 22.34 39.32
CA CYS A 105 -14.00 21.95 39.05
C CYS A 105 -14.08 20.83 38.01
N TRP A 106 -13.33 20.97 36.90
CA TRP A 106 -13.28 19.98 35.82
C TRP A 106 -12.78 18.62 36.30
N THR A 107 -11.70 18.59 37.08
CA THR A 107 -11.14 17.34 37.63
C THR A 107 -12.12 16.64 38.59
N ARG A 108 -12.85 17.39 39.41
CA ARG A 108 -13.93 16.83 40.25
C ARG A 108 -15.07 16.27 39.41
N TYR A 109 -15.50 17.02 38.40
CA TYR A 109 -16.54 16.58 37.47
C TYR A 109 -16.16 15.28 36.74
N GLN A 110 -14.97 15.23 36.15
CA GLN A 110 -14.47 14.03 35.46
C GLN A 110 -14.38 12.83 36.39
N ARG A 111 -13.92 13.02 37.63
CA ARG A 111 -13.91 11.96 38.65
C ARG A 111 -15.33 11.43 38.91
N GLU A 112 -16.34 12.28 38.99
CA GLU A 112 -17.72 11.85 39.17
C GLU A 112 -18.26 11.08 37.96
N VAL A 113 -17.98 11.55 36.74
CA VAL A 113 -18.36 10.84 35.50
C VAL A 113 -17.78 9.43 35.51
N THR A 114 -16.48 9.30 35.72
CA THR A 114 -15.81 7.99 35.78
C THR A 114 -16.37 7.10 36.89
N HIS A 115 -16.71 7.64 38.07
CA HIS A 115 -17.34 6.85 39.14
C HIS A 115 -18.73 6.36 38.77
N ARG A 116 -19.54 7.20 38.11
CA ARG A 116 -20.89 6.82 37.65
C ARG A 116 -20.83 5.73 36.58
N GLU A 117 -19.93 5.88 35.61
CA GLU A 117 -19.68 4.87 34.57
C GLU A 117 -19.22 3.54 35.18
N ASN A 118 -18.25 3.56 36.09
CA ASN A 118 -17.78 2.36 36.77
C ASN A 118 -18.90 1.67 37.58
N ARG A 119 -19.78 2.44 38.23
CA ARG A 119 -20.94 1.89 38.94
C ARG A 119 -21.91 1.21 37.96
N LEU A 120 -22.16 1.83 36.81
CA LEU A 120 -23.00 1.27 35.75
C LEU A 120 -22.41 -0.04 35.22
N TYR A 121 -21.12 -0.06 34.86
CA TYR A 121 -20.45 -1.28 34.37
C TYR A 121 -20.50 -2.42 35.39
N ARG A 122 -20.25 -2.13 36.67
CA ARG A 122 -20.37 -3.13 37.75
C ARG A 122 -21.79 -3.66 37.88
N SER A 123 -22.79 -2.80 37.75
CA SER A 123 -24.20 -3.20 37.81
C SER A 123 -24.57 -4.11 36.64
N VAL A 124 -24.17 -3.75 35.42
CA VAL A 124 -24.42 -4.55 34.21
C VAL A 124 -23.73 -5.90 34.31
N LEU A 125 -22.47 -5.93 34.72
CA LEU A 125 -21.70 -7.17 34.87
C LEU A 125 -22.30 -8.09 35.95
N ALA A 126 -22.72 -7.54 37.09
CA ALA A 126 -23.39 -8.30 38.13
C ALA A 126 -24.74 -8.88 37.65
N ALA A 127 -25.51 -8.10 36.89
CA ALA A 127 -26.78 -8.56 36.31
C ALA A 127 -26.54 -9.68 35.28
N GLN A 128 -25.56 -9.52 34.38
CA GLN A 128 -25.17 -10.54 33.41
C GLN A 128 -24.74 -11.84 34.11
N GLN A 129 -23.87 -11.76 35.12
CA GLN A 129 -23.42 -12.93 35.88
C GLN A 129 -24.57 -13.63 36.60
N LYS A 130 -25.49 -12.87 37.21
CA LYS A 130 -26.67 -13.44 37.85
C LYS A 130 -27.56 -14.16 36.83
N ALA A 131 -27.80 -13.56 35.67
CA ALA A 131 -28.57 -14.16 34.60
C ALA A 131 -27.94 -15.48 34.12
N LEU A 132 -26.62 -15.51 33.93
CA LEU A 132 -25.90 -16.73 33.53
C LEU A 132 -25.96 -17.84 34.58
N LYS A 133 -25.87 -17.50 35.88
CA LYS A 133 -26.04 -18.48 36.97
C LYS A 133 -27.43 -19.09 36.96
N CYS A 134 -28.48 -18.27 36.86
CA CYS A 134 -29.86 -18.75 36.74
C CYS A 134 -30.03 -19.63 35.49
N LEU A 135 -29.46 -19.23 34.35
CA LEU A 135 -29.54 -20.00 33.10
C LEU A 135 -28.85 -21.37 33.22
N TYR A 136 -27.73 -21.44 33.94
CA TYR A 136 -27.03 -22.68 34.22
C TYR A 136 -27.87 -23.64 35.08
N GLU A 137 -28.51 -23.11 36.13
CA GLU A 137 -29.39 -23.87 37.02
C GLU A 137 -30.64 -24.39 36.31
N THR A 138 -31.24 -23.60 35.41
CA THR A 138 -32.44 -24.02 34.67
C THR A 138 -32.14 -24.90 33.46
N SER A 139 -31.07 -24.63 32.73
CA SER A 139 -30.79 -25.24 31.43
C SER A 139 -29.30 -25.20 31.05
N PRO A 140 -28.53 -26.26 31.39
CA PRO A 140 -27.09 -26.31 31.11
C PRO A 140 -26.73 -26.26 29.62
N ASN A 141 -27.61 -26.73 28.73
CA ASN A 141 -27.38 -26.72 27.28
C ASN A 141 -27.40 -25.29 26.72
N LEU A 142 -28.38 -24.47 27.10
CA LEU A 142 -28.45 -23.07 26.67
C LEU A 142 -27.30 -22.23 27.23
N TYR A 143 -26.84 -22.53 28.45
CA TYR A 143 -25.67 -21.88 29.03
C TYR A 143 -24.40 -22.11 28.18
N LYS A 144 -24.19 -23.33 27.68
CA LYS A 144 -23.04 -23.66 26.83
C LYS A 144 -23.02 -22.86 25.54
N GLU A 145 -24.19 -22.65 24.93
CA GLU A 145 -24.35 -21.84 23.72
C GLU A 145 -24.16 -20.35 24.02
N ALA A 146 -24.76 -19.83 25.10
CA ALA A 146 -24.71 -18.41 25.46
C ALA A 146 -23.30 -17.88 25.77
N ILE A 147 -22.36 -18.74 26.15
CA ILE A 147 -20.97 -18.37 26.44
C ILE A 147 -20.09 -18.41 25.20
N GLN A 148 -20.53 -19.05 24.11
CA GLN A 148 -19.73 -19.07 22.90
C GLN A 148 -19.58 -17.64 22.35
N PRO A 149 -18.38 -17.24 21.92
CA PRO A 149 -18.19 -15.95 21.29
C PRO A 149 -18.98 -15.87 19.97
N TYR A 150 -19.57 -14.72 19.68
CA TYR A 150 -20.39 -14.53 18.49
C TYR A 150 -19.53 -14.55 17.22
N ALA A 151 -19.65 -15.62 16.43
CA ALA A 151 -18.77 -15.90 15.29
C ALA A 151 -18.83 -14.84 14.18
N GLU A 152 -19.99 -14.21 13.94
CA GLU A 152 -20.14 -13.19 12.90
C GLU A 152 -19.38 -11.90 13.26
N LEU A 153 -19.26 -11.60 14.56
CA LEU A 153 -18.43 -10.51 15.05
C LEU A 153 -16.94 -10.76 14.83
N LEU A 154 -16.53 -12.03 14.73
CA LEU A 154 -15.15 -12.48 14.55
C LEU A 154 -14.76 -12.69 13.08
N THR A 155 -15.58 -12.22 12.14
CA THR A 155 -15.31 -12.38 10.72
C THR A 155 -13.98 -11.73 10.37
N VAL A 156 -13.00 -12.57 10.03
CA VAL A 156 -11.70 -12.15 9.52
C VAL A 156 -11.98 -11.29 8.30
N GLY A 157 -11.63 -10.01 8.35
CA GLY A 157 -11.57 -9.19 7.14
C GLY A 157 -10.64 -9.88 6.15
N GLU A 158 -11.20 -10.54 5.14
CA GLU A 158 -10.46 -10.99 3.97
C GLU A 158 -10.07 -9.74 3.18
N SER A 159 -9.09 -8.98 3.68
CA SER A 159 -8.36 -8.06 2.84
C SER A 159 -7.48 -8.92 1.93
N THR A 160 -7.89 -8.95 0.67
CA THR A 160 -7.12 -9.43 -0.46
C THR A 160 -5.71 -8.83 -0.44
N GLY A 161 -4.72 -9.60 0.02
CA GLY A 161 -3.33 -9.17 -0.01
C GLY A 161 -2.47 -9.74 1.11
N SER A 162 -2.10 -11.02 0.98
CA SER A 162 -0.82 -11.60 1.41
C SER A 162 -0.12 -10.94 2.60
N GLN A 163 -0.17 -11.55 3.79
CA GLN A 163 1.00 -12.00 4.58
C GLN A 163 0.50 -12.92 5.71
N LYS A 164 1.00 -14.16 5.77
CA LYS A 164 0.78 -15.09 6.88
C LYS A 164 1.58 -14.59 8.09
N GLY A 165 0.92 -13.95 9.02
CA GLY A 165 1.48 -13.59 10.33
C GLY A 165 0.43 -12.86 11.14
N GLU A 166 0.00 -13.47 12.24
CA GLU A 166 -0.95 -12.92 13.22
C GLU A 166 -2.40 -12.79 12.73
N LYS A 167 -3.15 -13.88 12.92
CA LYS A 167 -4.62 -13.85 12.86
C LYS A 167 -5.15 -13.09 14.08
N GLY A 168 -5.09 -11.77 14.05
CA GLY A 168 -5.85 -10.95 14.99
C GLY A 168 -7.35 -11.20 14.78
N LEU A 169 -8.08 -11.51 15.85
CA LEU A 169 -9.55 -11.41 15.86
C LEU A 169 -9.91 -9.94 15.66
N ALA A 170 -10.04 -9.48 14.42
CA ALA A 170 -10.60 -8.17 14.13
C ALA A 170 -12.12 -8.29 14.26
N MET A 171 -12.69 -7.49 15.18
CA MET A 171 -14.13 -7.44 15.40
C MET A 171 -14.73 -6.52 14.33
N ASN A 172 -15.57 -7.01 13.42
CA ASN A 172 -16.16 -6.21 12.33
C ASN A 172 -17.34 -5.35 12.82
N LEU A 173 -17.09 -4.46 13.78
CA LEU A 173 -18.07 -3.48 14.25
C LEU A 173 -17.74 -2.11 13.63
N THR A 174 -18.58 -1.64 12.70
CA THR A 174 -18.53 -0.26 12.20
C THR A 174 -19.47 0.61 13.04
N LEU A 175 -18.89 1.48 13.85
CA LEU A 175 -19.63 2.45 14.67
C LEU A 175 -19.19 3.86 14.28
N THR A 176 -20.15 4.69 13.87
CA THR A 176 -19.92 6.13 13.67
C THR A 176 -20.26 6.89 14.94
N GLY A 177 -19.42 7.85 15.33
CA GLY A 177 -19.70 8.72 16.47
C GLY A 177 -20.93 9.62 16.25
N PRO A 178 -21.46 10.23 17.32
CA PRO A 178 -22.60 11.13 17.22
C PRO A 178 -22.23 12.40 16.42
N TYR A 179 -23.15 12.87 15.59
CA TYR A 179 -23.03 14.16 14.91
C TYR A 179 -23.52 15.30 15.82
N ILE A 180 -22.97 16.51 15.62
CA ILE A 180 -23.37 17.71 16.38
C ILE A 180 -24.85 18.07 16.12
N GLY A 181 -25.32 17.86 14.90
CA GLY A 181 -26.72 18.04 14.50
C GLY A 181 -27.22 16.84 13.71
N ALA A 182 -28.54 16.60 13.76
CA ALA A 182 -29.15 15.55 12.96
C ALA A 182 -28.93 15.84 11.46
N PRO A 183 -28.60 14.81 10.64
CA PRO A 183 -28.43 14.99 9.22
C PRO A 183 -29.74 15.48 8.59
N LYS A 184 -29.64 16.48 7.71
CA LYS A 184 -30.73 16.88 6.82
C LYS A 184 -30.69 15.95 5.62
N LEU A 185 -31.76 15.20 5.39
CA LEU A 185 -31.78 14.22 4.31
C LEU A 185 -32.06 14.93 2.98
N HIS A 186 -31.29 14.57 1.97
CA HIS A 186 -31.57 14.94 0.58
C HIS A 186 -32.68 14.02 0.05
N ARG A 187 -33.86 14.58 -0.17
CA ARG A 187 -34.95 14.01 -0.99
C ARG A 187 -35.51 12.62 -0.63
N GLU A 188 -35.66 12.25 0.65
CA GLU A 188 -36.86 11.52 1.19
C GLU A 188 -36.76 11.00 2.66
N LEU A 189 -37.96 10.94 3.28
CA LEU A 189 -38.49 10.09 4.36
C LEU A 189 -38.36 10.43 5.86
N ILE A 190 -37.78 11.55 6.27
CA ILE A 190 -37.94 12.05 7.65
C ILE A 190 -38.24 13.54 7.59
N GLU A 191 -39.13 14.03 8.46
CA GLU A 191 -39.48 15.44 8.67
C GLU A 191 -38.28 16.26 9.18
N SER A 192 -37.17 16.29 8.43
CA SER A 192 -36.11 17.26 8.63
C SER A 192 -36.51 18.54 7.90
N THR A 193 -36.65 19.64 8.65
CA THR A 193 -37.23 20.93 8.26
C THR A 193 -36.45 21.73 7.20
N GLY A 194 -35.60 21.09 6.39
CA GLY A 194 -34.98 21.71 5.23
C GLY A 194 -34.21 20.71 4.36
N GLU A 195 -34.50 20.71 3.06
CA GLU A 195 -33.75 20.01 2.02
C GLU A 195 -32.31 20.58 1.97
N TYR A 196 -31.30 19.73 2.11
CA TYR A 196 -29.90 20.10 1.90
C TYR A 196 -29.44 19.50 0.57
N ASP A 197 -29.04 20.36 -0.34
CA ASP A 197 -28.43 19.97 -1.62
C ASP A 197 -26.93 20.27 -1.53
N PRO A 198 -26.06 19.25 -1.42
CA PRO A 198 -24.61 19.46 -1.33
C PRO A 198 -24.09 20.03 -2.66
N PRO A 199 -23.09 20.92 -2.65
CA PRO A 199 -22.47 21.39 -3.88
C PRO A 199 -21.73 20.25 -4.59
N ASP A 200 -21.79 20.23 -5.92
CA ASP A 200 -21.01 19.30 -6.73
C ASP A 200 -19.51 19.52 -6.54
N GLY A 201 -18.77 18.41 -6.37
CA GLY A 201 -17.32 18.43 -6.21
C GLY A 201 -16.70 17.05 -6.46
N GLU A 202 -15.42 17.03 -6.82
CA GLU A 202 -14.65 15.81 -7.01
C GLU A 202 -13.72 15.56 -5.82
N HIS A 203 -13.63 14.31 -5.36
CA HIS A 203 -12.66 13.92 -4.35
C HIS A 203 -11.37 13.44 -5.03
N CYS A 204 -10.26 14.16 -4.80
CA CYS A 204 -8.94 13.76 -5.25
C CYS A 204 -8.10 13.25 -4.07
N ASP A 205 -7.76 11.96 -4.09
CA ASP A 205 -6.84 11.38 -3.10
C ASP A 205 -5.43 11.95 -3.29
N THR A 206 -4.98 12.75 -2.31
CA THR A 206 -3.66 13.38 -2.29
C THR A 206 -2.70 12.65 -1.36
N THR A 207 -3.07 11.46 -0.86
CA THR A 207 -2.25 10.69 0.08
C THR A 207 -0.88 10.39 -0.54
N PRO A 208 0.23 10.79 0.11
CA PRO A 208 1.55 10.59 -0.44
C PRO A 208 1.90 9.11 -0.54
N LYS A 209 2.14 8.64 -1.76
CA LYS A 209 2.60 7.28 -2.02
C LYS A 209 4.09 7.19 -1.76
N LEU A 210 4.45 6.70 -0.58
CA LEU A 210 5.83 6.39 -0.23
C LEU A 210 6.25 5.09 -0.95
N THR A 211 6.69 5.21 -2.21
CA THR A 211 7.38 4.12 -2.90
C THR A 211 8.83 4.13 -2.46
N TYR A 212 9.28 3.01 -1.89
CA TYR A 212 10.71 2.77 -1.82
C TYR A 212 11.14 2.38 -3.23
N ASP A 213 11.71 3.33 -3.97
CA ASP A 213 12.26 3.07 -5.29
C ASP A 213 13.47 2.14 -5.09
N PHE A 214 13.23 0.85 -5.30
CA PHE A 214 14.28 -0.15 -5.37
C PHE A 214 14.96 0.04 -6.73
N GLU A 215 16.02 0.84 -6.77
CA GLU A 215 16.98 0.71 -7.87
C GLU A 215 17.55 -0.71 -7.79
N LEU A 216 17.00 -1.62 -8.59
CA LEU A 216 17.66 -2.88 -8.89
C LEU A 216 18.96 -2.49 -9.59
N ASP A 217 20.11 -2.74 -8.95
CA ASP A 217 21.41 -2.49 -9.56
C ASP A 217 21.38 -2.95 -11.02
N SER A 218 21.76 -2.07 -11.93
CA SER A 218 21.75 -2.31 -13.39
C SER A 218 22.47 -3.61 -13.78
N GLN A 219 23.35 -4.11 -12.92
CA GLN A 219 24.00 -5.42 -12.99
C GLN A 219 23.04 -6.63 -13.01
N PHE A 220 21.78 -6.44 -12.61
CA PHE A 220 20.72 -7.46 -12.60
C PHE A 220 19.75 -7.33 -13.78
N LEU A 221 19.67 -6.17 -14.43
CA LEU A 221 18.98 -6.07 -15.71
C LEU A 221 19.84 -6.79 -16.75
N ALA A 222 19.29 -7.84 -17.36
CA ALA A 222 19.89 -8.40 -18.56
C ALA A 222 19.82 -7.31 -19.64
N GLU A 223 20.94 -6.64 -19.90
CA GLU A 223 21.01 -5.75 -21.06
C GLU A 223 20.55 -6.54 -22.29
N PRO A 224 19.55 -6.04 -23.05
CA PRO A 224 19.13 -6.71 -24.26
C PRO A 224 20.36 -6.79 -25.16
N LYS A 225 20.82 -8.01 -25.45
CA LYS A 225 22.01 -8.23 -26.28
C LYS A 225 21.85 -7.44 -27.57
N LYS A 226 22.60 -6.34 -27.72
CA LYS A 226 22.63 -5.56 -28.96
C LYS A 226 23.07 -6.52 -30.07
N LYS A 227 22.14 -6.97 -30.91
CA LYS A 227 22.49 -7.68 -32.15
C LYS A 227 23.25 -6.67 -32.99
N LYS A 228 24.56 -6.86 -33.14
CA LYS A 228 25.36 -6.10 -34.12
C LYS A 228 24.81 -6.43 -35.50
N PHE A 229 23.93 -5.57 -36.02
CA PHE A 229 23.52 -5.59 -37.40
C PHE A 229 24.63 -4.91 -38.20
N THR A 230 25.56 -5.69 -38.75
CA THR A 230 26.52 -5.19 -39.74
C THR A 230 25.86 -5.30 -41.11
N LEU A 231 25.52 -4.16 -41.70
CA LEU A 231 25.09 -4.11 -43.11
C LEU A 231 26.30 -4.45 -44.00
N PRO A 232 26.13 -5.24 -45.08
CA PRO A 232 27.19 -5.45 -46.04
C PRO A 232 27.45 -4.15 -46.80
N ASN A 233 28.73 -3.74 -46.87
CA ASN A 233 29.15 -2.59 -47.67
C ASN A 233 28.80 -2.84 -49.14
N LYS A 234 28.23 -1.80 -49.77
CA LYS A 234 28.01 -1.72 -51.22
C LYS A 234 29.32 -1.66 -51.98
#